data_AF-A0A7S1MQ79-F1
#
_entry.id   AF-A0A7S1MQ79-F1
#
_cell.length_a   1.000
_cell.length_b   1.000
_cell.length_c   1.000
_cell.angle_alpha   90.00
_cell.angle_beta   90.00
_cell.angle_gamma   90.00
#
_symmetry.space_group_name_H-M   'P 1'
#
loop_
_entity.id
_entity.type
_entity.pdbx_description
1 polymer ?
#
loop_
_entity_poly.entity_id
_entity_poly.type
_entity_poly.pdbx_seq_one_letter_code
_entity_poly.pdbx_strand_id
1 'polypeptide(L)'
;EGSLAEVCGLVSSSAARYNGTTCTLRMLDLETGKWVVQLEDGEKARLPGSCLRAVAALAPGSKARIHGMVKAAQYNGTVCTLETWNAALLKWNVRLFTSAKA
;
A
#
# COMPACT_ATOMS: atom_id res chain seq x y z
N GLU A 1 -15.03 -5.95 4.81
CA GLU A 1 -13.70 -5.58 5.33
C GLU A 1 -12.63 -6.48 4.73
N GLY A 2 -11.79 -5.95 3.85
CA GLY A 2 -10.68 -6.67 3.23
C GLY A 2 -9.38 -5.91 3.49
N SER A 3 -8.26 -6.63 3.61
CA SER A 3 -6.95 -6.00 3.84
C SER A 3 -6.40 -5.38 2.56
N LEU A 4 -5.79 -4.21 2.60
CA LEU A 4 -5.15 -3.64 1.42
C LEU A 4 -3.80 -4.32 1.17
N ALA A 5 -3.46 -4.51 -0.11
CA ALA A 5 -2.16 -5.00 -0.53
C ALA A 5 -1.72 -4.28 -1.80
N GLU A 6 -0.42 -4.05 -1.92
CA GLU A 6 0.21 -3.58 -3.14
C GLU A 6 0.58 -4.80 -3.98
N VAL A 7 0.26 -4.73 -5.26
CA VAL A 7 0.62 -5.75 -6.23
C VAL A 7 2.05 -5.49 -6.68
N CYS A 8 2.93 -6.48 -6.58
CA CYS A 8 4.32 -6.36 -7.02
C CYS A 8 4.83 -7.69 -7.59
N GLY A 9 5.86 -7.65 -8.44
CA GLY A 9 6.53 -8.88 -8.90
C GLY A 9 5.75 -9.72 -9.92
N LEU A 10 4.66 -9.21 -10.50
CA LEU A 10 3.98 -9.88 -11.61
C LEU A 10 4.82 -9.82 -12.89
N VAL A 11 5.07 -10.97 -13.50
CA VAL A 11 5.92 -11.11 -14.69
C VAL A 11 5.13 -11.22 -16.00
N SER A 12 3.85 -11.57 -15.93
CA SER A 12 3.03 -11.73 -17.13
C SER A 12 2.66 -10.36 -17.72
N SER A 13 2.77 -10.19 -19.04
CA SER A 13 2.50 -8.92 -19.73
C SER A 13 1.13 -8.31 -19.41
N SER A 14 0.10 -9.14 -19.25
CA SER A 14 -1.26 -8.69 -18.88
C SER A 14 -1.40 -8.28 -17.42
N ALA A 15 -0.51 -8.70 -16.54
CA ALA A 15 -0.62 -8.50 -15.09
C ALA A 15 0.45 -7.54 -14.55
N ALA A 16 1.58 -7.41 -15.25
CA ALA A 16 2.67 -6.48 -14.94
C ALA A 16 2.21 -5.02 -14.91
N ARG A 17 1.14 -4.69 -15.66
CA ARG A 17 0.50 -3.36 -15.62
C ARG A 17 -0.06 -2.97 -14.24
N TYR A 18 -0.32 -3.97 -13.39
CA TYR A 18 -0.82 -3.76 -12.03
C TYR A 18 0.32 -3.71 -11.00
N ASN A 19 1.58 -3.92 -11.39
CA ASN A 19 2.68 -3.76 -10.44
C ASN A 19 2.78 -2.30 -9.98
N GLY A 20 2.77 -2.09 -8.67
CA GLY A 20 2.74 -0.78 -8.03
C GLY A 20 1.33 -0.23 -7.79
N THR A 21 0.27 -0.96 -8.16
CA THR A 21 -1.11 -0.57 -7.80
C THR A 21 -1.56 -1.23 -6.51
N THR A 22 -2.53 -0.60 -5.84
CA THR A 22 -3.15 -1.14 -4.62
C THR A 22 -4.39 -1.96 -4.97
N CYS A 23 -4.60 -3.03 -4.21
CA CYS A 23 -5.73 -3.94 -4.35
C CYS A 23 -6.29 -4.30 -2.96
N THR A 24 -7.54 -4.76 -2.93
CA THR A 24 -8.19 -5.23 -1.71
C THR A 24 -8.15 -6.75 -1.66
N LEU A 25 -7.44 -7.31 -0.69
CA LEU A 25 -7.47 -8.74 -0.36
C LEU A 25 -8.88 -9.11 0.13
N ARG A 26 -9.53 -10.03 -0.57
CA ARG A 26 -10.87 -10.53 -0.22
C ARG A 26 -10.77 -11.84 0.56
N MET A 27 -10.12 -12.84 -0.01
CA MET A 27 -10.07 -14.19 0.57
C MET A 27 -8.83 -14.93 0.10
N LEU A 28 -8.26 -15.78 0.95
CA LEU A 28 -7.25 -16.74 0.53
C LEU A 28 -7.95 -17.99 -0.03
N ASP A 29 -7.69 -18.29 -1.29
CA ASP A 29 -8.10 -19.54 -1.91
C ASP A 29 -7.16 -20.64 -1.43
N LEU A 30 -7.62 -21.46 -0.50
CA LEU A 30 -6.82 -22.53 0.11
C LEU A 30 -6.55 -23.69 -0.86
N GLU A 31 -7.39 -23.85 -1.88
CA GLU A 31 -7.25 -24.90 -2.89
C GLU A 31 -6.04 -24.63 -3.80
N THR A 32 -5.86 -23.39 -4.22
CA THR A 32 -4.73 -22.99 -5.08
C THR A 32 -3.58 -22.30 -4.34
N GLY A 33 -3.78 -21.95 -3.07
CA GLY A 33 -2.83 -21.16 -2.27
C GLY A 33 -2.69 -19.70 -2.74
N LYS A 34 -3.64 -19.18 -3.52
CA LYS A 34 -3.62 -17.82 -4.09
C LYS A 34 -4.60 -16.91 -3.38
N TRP A 35 -4.28 -15.64 -3.26
CA TRP A 35 -5.19 -14.64 -2.73
C TRP A 35 -6.13 -14.14 -3.83
N VAL A 36 -7.42 -14.18 -3.54
CA VAL A 36 -8.45 -13.47 -4.30
C VAL A 36 -8.36 -12.00 -3.91
N VAL A 37 -7.95 -11.17 -4.86
CA VAL A 37 -7.81 -9.73 -4.70
C VAL A 37 -8.78 -9.02 -5.63
N GLN A 38 -9.23 -7.84 -5.22
CA GLN A 38 -9.98 -6.92 -6.07
C GLN A 38 -9.09 -5.74 -6.41
N LEU A 39 -8.78 -5.59 -7.69
CA LEU A 39 -7.99 -4.50 -8.25
C LEU A 39 -8.80 -3.19 -8.21
N GLU A 40 -8.12 -2.05 -8.39
CA GLU A 40 -8.74 -0.71 -8.36
C GLU A 40 -9.85 -0.53 -9.40
N ASP A 41 -9.71 -1.16 -10.56
CA ASP A 41 -10.72 -1.17 -11.64
C ASP A 41 -11.98 -2.00 -11.29
N GLY A 42 -12.00 -2.62 -10.10
CA GLY A 42 -13.06 -3.51 -9.64
C GLY A 42 -12.91 -4.96 -10.11
N GLU A 43 -11.99 -5.21 -11.05
CA GLU A 43 -11.64 -6.54 -11.55
C GLU A 43 -11.10 -7.43 -10.42
N LYS A 44 -11.51 -8.70 -10.39
CA LYS A 44 -11.05 -9.68 -9.40
C LYS A 44 -9.93 -10.52 -10.00
N ALA A 45 -8.79 -10.55 -9.34
CA ALA A 45 -7.63 -11.34 -9.74
C ALA A 45 -7.25 -12.36 -8.66
N ARG A 46 -6.59 -13.45 -9.06
CA ARG A 46 -6.01 -14.42 -8.13
C ARG A 46 -4.50 -14.31 -8.18
N LEU A 47 -3.91 -13.71 -7.15
CA LEU A 47 -2.48 -13.45 -7.10
C LEU A 47 -1.80 -14.29 -6.01
N PRO A 48 -0.60 -14.83 -6.27
CA PRO A 48 0.15 -15.52 -5.23
C PRO A 48 0.59 -14.53 -4.15
N GLY A 49 0.70 -14.98 -2.91
CA GLY A 49 1.14 -14.13 -1.79
C GLY A 49 2.54 -13.52 -2.01
N SER A 50 3.40 -14.17 -2.80
CA SER A 50 4.71 -13.65 -3.19
C SER A 50 4.64 -12.40 -4.08
N CYS A 51 3.50 -12.17 -4.75
CA CYS A 51 3.26 -10.99 -5.57
C CYS A 51 2.39 -9.94 -4.87
N LEU A 52 2.14 -10.12 -3.57
CA LEU A 52 1.27 -9.26 -2.77
C LEU A 52 2.03 -8.78 -1.56
N ARG A 53 2.23 -7.47 -1.49
CA ARG A 53 2.81 -6.82 -0.33
C ARG A 53 1.69 -6.28 0.53
N ALA A 54 1.47 -6.88 1.69
CA ALA A 54 0.45 -6.40 2.62
C ALA A 54 0.69 -4.92 2.94
N VAL A 55 -0.29 -4.09 2.61
CA VAL A 55 -0.31 -2.68 2.99
C VAL A 55 -0.99 -2.67 4.34
N ALA A 56 -0.20 -2.49 5.39
CA ALA A 56 -0.75 -2.32 6.72
C ALA A 56 -1.81 -1.22 6.66
N ALA A 57 -3.02 -1.53 7.13
CA ALA A 57 -4.11 -0.58 7.17
C ALA A 57 -3.63 0.64 7.97
N LEU A 58 -3.41 1.73 7.25
CA LEU A 58 -2.95 2.97 7.81
C LEU A 58 -4.07 3.50 8.72
N ALA A 59 -3.83 3.48 10.02
CA ALA A 59 -4.75 4.01 11.02
C ALA A 59 -4.16 5.26 11.67
N PRO A 60 -4.99 6.23 12.11
CA PRO A 60 -4.54 7.30 13.00
C PRO A 60 -3.70 6.74 14.17
N GLY A 61 -2.54 7.34 14.42
CA GLY A 61 -1.56 6.89 15.40
C GLY A 61 -0.54 5.86 14.89
N SER A 62 -0.73 5.30 13.69
CA SER A 62 0.21 4.33 13.10
C SER A 62 1.51 5.01 12.68
N LYS A 63 2.64 4.30 12.81
CA LYS A 63 3.94 4.78 12.29
C LYS A 63 4.10 4.35 10.83
N ALA A 64 4.36 5.29 9.95
CA ALA A 64 4.61 5.07 8.53
C ALA A 64 5.96 5.67 8.13
N ARG A 65 6.61 5.11 7.11
CA ARG A 65 7.82 5.68 6.52
C ARG A 65 7.44 6.37 5.22
N ILE A 66 7.76 7.64 5.09
CA ILE A 66 7.50 8.38 3.86
C ILE A 66 8.46 7.86 2.79
N HIS A 67 7.94 7.60 1.60
CA HIS A 67 8.73 7.26 0.42
C HIS A 67 8.00 7.76 -0.84
N GLY A 68 8.69 7.81 -1.99
CA GLY A 68 8.08 8.15 -3.27
C GLY A 68 7.69 9.63 -3.45
N MET A 69 8.05 10.53 -2.52
CA MET A 69 7.83 11.97 -2.69
C MET A 69 8.79 12.52 -3.74
N VAL A 70 8.24 13.04 -4.83
CA VAL A 70 9.02 13.69 -5.91
C VAL A 70 9.30 15.16 -5.57
N LYS A 71 8.25 15.91 -5.17
CA LYS A 71 8.38 17.35 -4.86
C LYS A 71 9.01 17.65 -3.49
N ALA A 72 9.05 16.66 -2.61
CA ALA A 72 9.56 16.81 -1.25
C ALA A 72 10.40 15.60 -0.85
N ALA A 73 11.32 15.23 -1.73
CA ALA A 73 12.18 14.05 -1.61
C ALA A 73 13.00 14.01 -0.32
N GLN A 74 13.27 15.17 0.29
CA GLN A 74 13.94 15.29 1.59
C GLN A 74 13.23 14.59 2.76
N TYR A 75 11.94 14.29 2.62
CA TYR A 75 11.19 13.52 3.62
C TYR A 75 11.17 12.02 3.31
N ASN A 76 11.66 11.58 2.14
CA ASN A 76 11.76 10.15 1.84
C ASN A 76 12.74 9.48 2.80
N GLY A 77 12.33 8.38 3.40
CA GLY A 77 13.07 7.67 4.44
C GLY A 77 12.75 8.11 5.86
N THR A 78 12.05 9.23 6.07
CA THR A 78 11.64 9.71 7.39
C THR A 78 10.46 8.91 7.93
N VAL A 79 10.53 8.53 9.21
CA VAL A 79 9.41 7.90 9.93
C VAL A 79 8.50 9.00 10.48
N CYS A 80 7.20 8.83 10.27
CA CYS A 80 6.15 9.74 10.69
C CYS A 80 5.04 8.97 11.39
N THR A 81 4.25 9.67 12.18
CA THR A 81 3.02 9.14 12.77
C THR A 81 1.85 9.70 11.98
N LEU A 82 0.95 8.84 11.52
CA LEU A 82 -0.28 9.27 10.86
C LEU A 82 -1.19 9.94 11.89
N GLU A 83 -1.66 11.15 11.63
CA GLU A 83 -2.58 11.85 12.53
C GLU A 83 -4.02 11.69 12.08
N THR A 84 -4.31 12.09 10.84
CA THR A 84 -5.69 12.09 10.34
C THR A 84 -5.70 11.96 8.83
N TRP A 85 -6.65 11.20 8.30
CA TRP A 85 -6.85 11.11 6.86
C TRP A 85 -7.59 12.35 6.35
N ASN A 86 -7.00 13.06 5.40
CA ASN A 86 -7.65 14.13 4.67
C ASN A 86 -8.26 13.57 3.38
N ALA A 87 -9.56 13.26 3.42
CA ALA A 87 -10.30 12.70 2.30
C ALA A 87 -10.41 13.67 1.10
N ALA A 88 -10.41 14.99 1.33
CA ALA A 88 -10.49 15.98 0.26
C ALA A 88 -9.23 16.02 -0.62
N LEU A 89 -8.08 15.73 -0.02
CA LEU A 89 -6.79 15.68 -0.72
C LEU A 89 -6.30 14.26 -0.99
N LEU A 90 -7.06 13.25 -0.54
CA LEU A 90 -6.68 11.83 -0.55
C LEU A 90 -5.27 11.62 0.03
N LYS A 91 -4.97 12.29 1.15
CA LYS A 91 -3.64 12.30 1.78
C LYS A 91 -3.74 12.16 3.29
N TRP A 92 -2.75 11.51 3.89
CA TRP A 92 -2.59 11.49 5.33
C TRP A 92 -1.93 12.79 5.81
N ASN A 93 -2.53 13.44 6.80
CA ASN A 93 -1.80 14.36 7.67
C ASN A 93 -0.90 13.51 8.55
N VAL A 94 0.39 13.79 8.52
CA VAL A 94 1.40 13.03 9.24
C VAL A 94 2.25 13.96 10.08
N ARG A 95 2.57 13.51 11.29
CA ARG A 95 3.53 14.17 12.17
C ARG A 95 4.89 13.55 11.97
N LEU A 96 5.84 14.31 11.44
CA LEU A 96 7.23 13.86 11.28
C LEU A 96 7.90 13.73 12.64
N PHE A 97 8.52 12.58 12.92
CA PHE A 97 9.49 12.46 14.01
C PHE A 97 10.86 12.88 13.47
N THR A 98 11.09 14.19 13.39
CA THR A 98 12.43 14.67 13.06
C THR A 98 13.30 14.48 14.30
N SER A 99 14.13 13.43 14.32
CA SER A 99 15.38 13.48 15.08
C SER A 99 16.41 14.30 14.28
N ALA A 100 15.99 15.48 13.79
CA ALA A 100 16.93 16.46 13.29
C ALA A 100 17.57 17.07 14.55
N LYS A 101 18.69 16.50 14.97
CA LYS A 101 19.60 17.20 15.87
C LYS A 101 20.00 18.48 15.12
N ALA A 102 19.63 19.62 15.71
CA ALA A 102 20.10 20.93 15.31
C ALA A 102 21.64 20.96 15.28
#